data_AF-M5FEV5-F1
#
_entry.id   AF-M5FEV5-F1
#
_cell.length_a   1.000
_cell.length_b   1.000
_cell.length_c   1.000
_cell.angle_alpha   90.00
_cell.angle_beta   90.00
_cell.angle_gamma   90.00
#
_symmetry.space_group_name_H-M   'P 1'
#
loop_
_entity.id
_entity.type
_entity.pdbx_description
1 polymer ?
#
loop_
_entity_poly.entity_id
_entity_poly.type
_entity_poly.pdbx_seq_one_letter_code
_entity_poly.pdbx_strand_id
1 'polypeptide(L)'
;MHGLPREVRSWIYNFFYSEHSVAYLKIDAQLCIAAKGGSVKHYGLSSLRIGKPVAEQLEFMEGLLPCPELPYHMAMVELPSGRVADLHLFADNACVWLLFLDATAERDNRQRLQQKAYEMTLLQERERQLNEKLQSTNEALRQSQEGLSREYQRAESLLLNILPASIAERLKADEQIADNHAEVSVLFADIVGFTERARSVGAETTLAILNYFFKAADLLSERYGCEKIKTIGDCVMVVAGLPAARSDHAEALAHYALELRKAVKRERFAGEPLRLRIGIHSGPIVAGVIGKRRFAYDLWGETVNLAARIQTSAEPDEIRISDATHKLLGPNFTCDPLAETELRGTGRVRMWRLPA
;
A
#
# COMPACT_ATOMS: atom_id res chain seq x y z
N MET A 1 5.56 71.24 13.52
CA MET A 1 4.09 71.17 13.74
C MET A 1 3.27 72.22 12.95
N HIS A 2 3.86 73.09 12.13
CA HIS A 2 3.07 73.94 11.22
C HIS A 2 2.77 73.19 9.91
N GLY A 3 1.49 73.18 9.50
CA GLY A 3 0.98 72.49 8.30
C GLY A 3 0.02 71.32 8.56
N LEU A 4 -0.10 70.82 9.79
CA LEU A 4 -0.97 69.69 10.12
C LEU A 4 -2.42 70.13 10.48
N PRO A 5 -3.46 69.37 10.06
CA PRO A 5 -4.85 69.58 10.47
C PRO A 5 -4.97 69.62 12.00
N ARG A 6 -5.93 70.42 12.50
CA ARG A 6 -6.10 70.64 13.95
C ARG A 6 -6.37 69.33 14.70
N GLU A 7 -7.16 68.43 14.12
CA GLU A 7 -7.49 67.13 14.70
C GLU A 7 -6.27 66.21 14.84
N VAL A 8 -5.42 66.17 13.82
CA VAL A 8 -4.16 65.41 13.85
C VAL A 8 -3.19 65.99 14.87
N ARG A 9 -3.11 67.33 14.98
CA ARG A 9 -2.30 67.98 16.02
C ARG A 9 -2.82 67.69 17.43
N SER A 10 -4.14 67.74 17.63
CA SER A 10 -4.76 67.41 18.92
C SER A 10 -4.59 65.93 19.27
N TRP A 11 -4.69 65.02 18.30
CA TRP A 11 -4.43 63.60 18.53
C TRP A 11 -2.96 63.34 18.86
N ILE A 12 -2.00 63.89 18.11
CA ILE A 12 -0.56 63.77 18.41
C ILE A 12 -0.25 64.34 19.80
N TYR A 13 -0.77 65.53 20.11
CA TYR A 13 -0.56 66.14 21.43
C TYR A 13 -1.15 65.27 22.55
N ASN A 14 -2.37 64.75 22.38
CA ASN A 14 -2.95 63.84 23.36
C ASN A 14 -2.18 62.52 23.43
N PHE A 15 -1.83 61.89 22.32
CA PHE A 15 -1.07 60.64 22.28
C PHE A 15 0.25 60.73 23.08
N PHE A 16 1.00 61.83 22.94
CA PHE A 16 2.24 62.03 23.72
C PHE A 16 2.01 62.47 25.18
N TYR A 17 0.94 63.19 25.50
CA TYR A 17 0.74 63.79 26.82
C TYR A 17 -0.34 63.12 27.70
N SER A 18 -1.20 62.25 27.15
CA SER A 18 -2.26 61.56 27.89
C SER A 18 -1.93 60.11 28.25
N GLU A 19 -1.02 59.44 27.53
CA GLU A 19 -0.63 58.05 27.81
C GLU A 19 0.68 57.91 28.58
N HIS A 20 1.54 58.92 28.56
CA HIS A 20 2.81 58.90 29.29
C HIS A 20 2.75 59.85 30.48
N SER A 21 2.84 59.30 31.69
CA SER A 21 3.20 60.11 32.86
C SER A 21 4.54 60.78 32.55
N VAL A 22 4.69 62.08 32.82
CA VAL A 22 5.98 62.79 32.63
C VAL A 22 6.42 63.37 33.95
N ALA A 23 7.69 63.20 34.30
CA ALA A 23 8.32 63.89 35.42
C ALA A 23 9.60 64.57 34.96
N TYR A 24 10.03 65.58 35.70
CA TYR A 24 11.28 66.26 35.43
C TYR A 24 12.06 66.57 36.70
N LEU A 25 13.38 66.61 36.57
CA LEU A 25 14.31 67.19 37.52
C LEU A 25 15.09 68.30 36.83
N LYS A 26 15.21 69.45 37.49
CA LYS A 26 16.15 70.51 37.11
C LYS A 26 17.37 70.38 37.99
N ILE A 27 18.53 70.22 37.39
CA ILE A 27 19.82 70.09 38.05
C ILE A 27 20.60 71.39 37.81
N ASP A 28 21.13 72.00 38.86
CA ASP A 28 21.92 73.23 38.76
C ASP A 28 23.39 72.97 38.39
N ALA A 29 24.16 74.06 38.28
CA ALA A 29 25.59 74.02 37.95
C ALA A 29 26.44 73.32 39.03
N GLN A 30 25.91 73.17 40.24
CA GLN A 30 26.54 72.45 41.36
C GLN A 30 26.10 70.97 41.41
N LEU A 31 25.40 70.48 40.36
CA LEU A 31 24.87 69.12 40.26
C LEU A 31 23.85 68.77 41.36
N CYS A 32 23.22 69.78 41.95
CA CYS A 32 22.14 69.62 42.93
C CYS A 32 20.77 69.68 42.25
N ILE A 33 19.78 68.99 42.83
CA ILE A 33 18.39 69.09 42.36
C ILE A 33 17.86 70.48 42.73
N ALA A 34 17.73 71.36 41.75
CA ALA A 34 17.19 72.71 41.91
C ALA A 34 15.65 72.72 41.90
N ALA A 35 15.02 71.84 41.12
CA ALA A 35 13.57 71.67 41.11
C ALA A 35 13.17 70.26 40.67
N LYS A 36 11.96 69.85 41.04
CA LYS A 36 11.31 68.63 40.53
C LYS A 36 9.83 68.88 40.29
N GLY A 37 9.24 68.24 39.29
CA GLY A 37 7.83 68.42 38.97
C GLY A 37 7.27 67.39 38.00
N GLY A 38 6.00 67.55 37.66
CA GLY A 38 5.24 66.52 36.96
C GLY A 38 4.88 65.35 37.88
N SER A 39 4.73 64.16 37.31
CA SER A 39 4.29 62.94 37.98
C SER A 39 5.40 62.25 38.79
N VAL A 40 6.19 62.99 39.57
CA VAL A 40 7.33 62.44 40.35
C VAL A 40 6.93 61.28 41.28
N LYS A 41 5.68 61.26 41.77
CA LYS A 41 5.14 60.16 42.59
C LYS A 41 4.95 58.87 41.79
N HIS A 42 4.55 58.98 40.53
CA HIS A 42 4.36 57.85 39.60
C HIS A 42 5.64 57.03 39.44
N TYR A 43 6.77 57.73 39.43
CA TYR A 43 8.11 57.17 39.24
C TYR A 43 8.82 56.77 40.55
N GLY A 44 8.21 56.98 41.71
CA GLY A 44 8.84 56.74 43.01
C GLY A 44 9.86 57.81 43.44
N LEU A 45 9.91 58.95 42.76
CA LEU A 45 10.88 60.03 42.97
C LEU A 45 10.42 61.07 44.02
N SER A 46 9.42 60.72 44.83
CA SER A 46 8.87 61.63 45.84
C SER A 46 9.85 61.93 46.98
N SER A 47 10.75 61.01 47.28
CA SER A 47 11.77 61.11 48.33
C SER A 47 12.94 62.04 47.97
N LEU A 48 13.10 62.42 46.69
CA LEU A 48 14.18 63.31 46.24
C LEU A 48 14.11 64.68 46.93
N ARG A 49 15.24 65.14 47.45
CA ARG A 49 15.40 66.40 48.19
C ARG A 49 16.03 67.45 47.28
N ILE A 50 15.41 68.63 47.25
CA ILE A 50 15.92 69.82 46.57
C ILE A 50 17.15 70.34 47.34
N GLY A 51 18.15 70.85 46.61
CA GLY A 51 19.40 71.37 47.17
C GLY A 51 20.41 70.31 47.60
N LYS A 52 20.17 69.04 47.24
CA LYS A 52 21.09 67.92 47.46
C LYS A 52 21.62 67.40 46.12
N PRO A 53 22.86 66.85 46.10
CA PRO A 53 23.43 66.28 44.88
C PRO A 53 22.51 65.22 44.27
N VAL A 54 22.35 65.23 42.95
CA VAL A 54 21.47 64.26 42.27
C VAL A 54 22.09 62.86 42.24
N ALA A 55 23.43 62.75 42.11
CA ALA A 55 24.15 61.47 42.10
C ALA A 55 24.02 60.71 43.43
N GLU A 56 23.90 61.40 44.56
CA GLU A 56 23.67 60.77 45.88
C GLU A 56 22.25 60.22 46.05
N GLN A 57 21.32 60.60 45.19
CA GLN A 57 19.89 60.29 45.32
C GLN A 57 19.36 59.43 44.17
N LEU A 58 20.08 59.38 43.05
CA LEU A 58 19.80 58.56 41.88
C LEU A 58 21.10 57.89 41.45
N GLU A 59 21.31 56.66 41.89
CA GLU A 59 22.53 55.87 41.62
C GLU A 59 22.85 55.79 40.13
N PHE A 60 21.83 55.63 39.27
CA PHE A 60 22.02 55.58 37.82
C PHE A 60 22.48 56.90 37.20
N MET A 61 22.57 58.01 37.96
CA MET A 61 23.16 59.28 37.52
C MET A 61 24.60 59.46 37.98
N GLU A 62 25.11 58.57 38.84
CA GLU A 62 26.50 58.55 39.26
C GLU A 62 27.40 58.23 38.06
N GLY A 63 28.46 59.03 37.85
CA GLY A 63 29.39 58.89 36.72
C GLY A 63 28.89 59.44 35.37
N LEU A 64 27.60 59.79 35.24
CA LEU A 64 27.03 60.40 34.04
C LEU A 64 27.00 61.94 34.07
N LEU A 65 27.28 62.55 35.23
CA LEU A 65 27.27 64.00 35.44
C LEU A 65 28.67 64.54 35.77
N PRO A 66 29.06 65.71 35.22
CA PRO A 66 28.34 66.50 34.23
C PRO A 66 28.33 65.80 32.85
N CYS A 67 27.17 65.75 32.20
CA CYS A 67 27.02 65.06 30.91
C CYS A 67 27.72 65.89 29.80
N PRO A 68 28.71 65.32 29.09
CA PRO A 68 29.54 66.10 28.16
C PRO A 68 28.84 66.45 26.84
N GLU A 69 27.84 65.66 26.41
CA GLU A 69 27.10 65.85 25.16
C GLU A 69 25.59 65.90 25.42
N LEU A 70 25.01 67.10 25.39
CA LEU A 70 23.57 67.33 25.52
C LEU A 70 23.00 67.84 24.17
N PRO A 71 21.82 67.36 23.72
CA PRO A 71 20.89 66.49 24.44
C PRO A 71 21.34 65.02 24.48
N TYR A 72 21.06 64.34 25.60
CA TYR A 72 21.38 62.92 25.83
C TYR A 72 20.11 62.11 26.07
N HIS A 73 20.09 60.85 25.64
CA HIS A 73 18.93 59.98 25.79
C HIS A 73 19.34 58.58 26.28
N MET A 74 18.70 58.11 27.34
CA MET A 74 18.82 56.75 27.85
C MET A 74 17.46 56.06 27.76
N ALA A 75 17.36 55.04 26.92
CA ALA A 75 16.12 54.29 26.76
C ALA A 75 15.95 53.24 27.87
N MET A 76 14.70 53.03 28.29
CA MET A 76 14.25 51.93 29.14
C MET A 76 15.01 51.78 30.47
N VAL A 77 15.20 52.88 31.18
CA VAL A 77 15.84 52.88 32.50
C VAL A 77 14.85 52.42 33.55
N GLU A 78 15.22 51.38 34.30
CA GLU A 78 14.43 50.89 35.42
C GLU A 78 14.57 51.82 36.62
N LEU A 79 13.44 52.26 37.16
CA LEU A 79 13.37 53.21 38.26
C LEU A 79 13.05 52.47 39.56
N PRO A 80 13.34 53.05 40.74
CA PRO A 80 13.11 52.40 42.04
C PRO A 80 11.66 51.97 42.31
N SER A 81 10.69 52.51 41.56
CA SER A 81 9.29 52.10 41.61
C SER A 81 8.98 50.79 40.88
N GLY A 82 9.96 50.19 40.19
CA GLY A 82 9.78 49.05 39.27
C GLY A 82 9.23 49.44 37.90
N ARG A 83 8.95 50.73 37.69
CA ARG A 83 8.57 51.29 36.37
C ARG A 83 9.80 51.54 35.52
N VAL A 84 9.57 51.68 34.22
CA VAL A 84 10.61 51.96 33.24
C VAL A 84 10.33 53.29 32.58
N ALA A 85 11.38 54.10 32.39
CA ALA A 85 11.27 55.37 31.71
C ALA A 85 12.40 55.58 30.70
N ASP A 86 12.07 56.27 29.62
CA ASP A 86 13.07 56.89 28.75
C ASP A 86 13.50 58.22 29.40
N LEU A 87 14.80 58.36 29.62
CA LEU A 87 15.40 59.54 30.23
C LEU A 87 15.98 60.43 29.15
N HIS A 88 15.55 61.70 29.13
CA HIS A 88 16.08 62.69 28.20
C HIS A 88 16.70 63.85 28.98
N LEU A 89 17.96 64.16 28.67
CA LEU A 89 18.69 65.25 29.28
C LEU A 89 18.86 66.39 28.28
N PHE A 90 18.61 67.62 28.72
CA PHE A 90 18.76 68.84 27.92
C PHE A 90 19.54 69.90 28.69
N ALA A 91 20.40 70.65 27.99
CA ALA A 91 21.06 71.82 28.57
C ALA A 91 20.15 73.05 28.46
N ASP A 92 20.07 73.84 29.53
CA ASP A 92 19.43 75.15 29.56
C ASP A 92 20.25 76.09 30.44
N ASN A 93 21.00 76.99 29.80
CA ASN A 93 21.99 77.86 30.45
C ASN A 93 23.00 77.04 31.28
N ALA A 94 23.09 77.30 32.59
CA ALA A 94 23.96 76.58 33.52
C ALA A 94 23.26 75.40 34.22
N CYS A 95 22.07 74.98 33.74
CA CYS A 95 21.28 73.90 34.31
C CYS A 95 21.11 72.74 33.31
N VAL A 96 20.87 71.55 33.84
CA VAL A 96 20.48 70.36 33.07
C VAL A 96 19.07 69.95 33.44
N TRP A 97 18.21 69.75 32.45
CA TRP A 97 16.87 69.21 32.63
C TRP A 97 16.86 67.73 32.33
N LEU A 98 16.47 66.91 33.30
CA LEU A 98 16.27 65.48 33.16
C LEU A 98 14.77 65.19 33.10
N LEU A 99 14.28 64.76 31.94
CA LEU A 99 12.90 64.35 31.70
C LEU A 99 12.77 62.82 31.79
N PHE A 100 11.68 62.36 32.40
CA PHE A 100 11.29 60.97 32.51
C PHE A 100 10.00 60.77 31.72
N LEU A 101 10.01 59.89 30.72
CA LEU A 101 8.84 59.48 29.93
C LEU A 101 8.53 58.01 30.20
N ASP A 102 7.29 57.69 30.60
CA ASP A 102 6.95 56.33 31.03
C ASP A 102 6.99 55.39 29.82
N ALA A 103 7.88 54.41 29.88
CA ALA A 103 8.12 53.39 28.86
C ALA A 103 7.76 51.97 29.38
N THR A 104 7.02 51.88 30.50
CA THR A 104 6.67 50.62 31.15
C THR A 104 5.77 49.76 30.25
N ALA A 105 4.76 50.36 29.62
CA ALA A 105 3.85 49.65 28.72
C ALA A 105 4.58 49.13 27.47
N GLU A 106 5.54 49.91 26.96
CA GLU A 106 6.42 49.56 25.83
C GLU A 106 7.34 48.39 26.19
N ARG A 107 7.96 48.41 27.38
CA ARG A 107 8.78 47.28 27.89
C ARG A 107 7.94 46.01 27.99
N ASP A 108 6.78 46.08 28.64
CA ASP A 108 5.91 44.92 28.85
C ASP A 108 5.41 44.34 27.52
N ASN A 109 5.01 45.18 26.57
CA ASN A 109 4.64 44.74 25.22
C ASN A 109 5.82 44.12 24.49
N ARG A 110 7.02 44.71 24.57
CA ARG A 110 8.23 44.15 23.94
C ARG A 110 8.56 42.77 24.52
N GLN A 111 8.46 42.57 25.83
CA GLN A 111 8.67 41.26 26.46
C GLN A 111 7.61 40.24 26.04
N ARG A 112 6.33 40.61 26.04
CA ARG A 112 5.24 39.70 25.60
C ARG A 112 5.40 39.29 24.14
N LEU A 113 5.80 40.22 23.27
CA LEU A 113 6.06 39.93 21.85
C LEU A 113 7.26 38.99 21.68
N GLN A 114 8.34 39.22 22.44
CA GLN A 114 9.51 38.33 22.43
C GLN A 114 9.15 36.92 22.90
N GLN A 115 8.38 36.80 23.99
CA GLN A 115 7.94 35.51 24.50
C GLN A 115 7.04 34.78 23.48
N LYS A 116 6.05 35.46 22.92
CA LYS A 116 5.18 34.87 21.87
C LYS A 116 5.97 34.45 20.63
N ALA A 117 6.96 35.25 20.21
CA ALA A 117 7.80 34.90 19.07
C ALA A 117 8.62 33.63 19.34
N TYR A 118 9.14 33.48 20.57
CA TYR A 118 9.85 32.28 20.98
C TYR A 118 8.95 31.03 21.00
N GLU A 119 7.77 31.14 21.61
CA GLU A 119 6.78 30.04 21.65
C GLU A 119 6.33 29.61 20.26
N MET A 120 6.06 30.58 19.37
CA MET A 120 5.69 30.30 17.98
C MET A 120 6.80 29.55 17.23
N THR A 121 8.05 29.96 17.42
CA THR A 121 9.21 29.30 16.79
C THR A 121 9.31 27.83 17.25
N LEU A 122 9.13 27.58 18.55
CA LEU A 122 9.16 26.23 19.10
C LEU A 122 8.02 25.36 18.55
N LEU A 123 6.81 25.92 18.41
CA LEU A 123 5.65 25.23 17.84
C LEU A 123 5.87 24.87 16.37
N GLN A 124 6.41 25.80 15.57
CA GLN A 124 6.72 25.56 14.17
C GLN A 124 7.73 24.43 13.99
N GLU A 125 8.77 24.38 14.83
CA GLU A 125 9.76 23.30 14.78
C GLU A 125 9.13 21.95 15.14
N ARG A 126 8.26 21.92 16.16
CA ARG A 126 7.56 20.68 16.56
C ARG A 126 6.58 20.21 15.49
N GLU A 127 5.86 21.13 14.84
CA GLU A 127 4.97 20.82 13.72
C GLU A 127 5.76 20.26 12.53
N ARG A 128 6.92 20.86 12.20
CA ARG A 128 7.82 20.35 11.16
C ARG A 128 8.25 18.91 11.45
N GLN A 129 8.74 18.65 12.67
CA GLN A 129 9.16 17.30 13.08
C GLN A 129 8.02 16.28 13.02
N LEU A 130 6.81 16.67 13.43
CA LEU A 130 5.63 15.82 13.33
C LEU A 130 5.26 15.52 11.87
N ASN A 131 5.33 16.52 10.99
CA ASN A 131 5.07 16.36 9.57
C ASN A 131 6.10 15.44 8.90
N GLU A 132 7.38 15.59 9.20
CA GLU A 132 8.44 14.70 8.71
C GLU A 132 8.24 13.25 9.20
N LYS A 133 7.87 13.09 10.48
CA LYS A 133 7.57 11.77 11.05
C LYS A 133 6.32 11.14 10.43
N LEU A 134 5.29 11.94 10.14
CA LEU A 134 4.07 11.49 9.49
C LEU A 134 4.36 11.05 8.04
N GLN A 135 5.15 11.83 7.30
CA GLN A 135 5.56 11.50 5.93
C GLN A 135 6.36 10.20 5.88
N SER A 136 7.39 10.06 6.71
CA SER A 136 8.19 8.83 6.78
C SER A 136 7.37 7.61 7.21
N THR A 137 6.44 7.76 8.15
CA THR A 137 5.55 6.67 8.57
C THR A 137 4.59 6.27 7.45
N ASN A 138 4.01 7.24 6.73
CA ASN A 138 3.14 6.97 5.58
C ASN A 138 3.89 6.28 4.44
N GLU A 139 5.13 6.68 4.17
CA GLU A 139 5.97 6.05 3.16
C GLU A 139 6.30 4.61 3.53
N ALA A 140 6.71 4.36 4.78
CA ALA A 140 6.96 3.01 5.28
C ALA A 140 5.70 2.12 5.22
N LEU A 141 4.54 2.68 5.60
CA LEU A 141 3.27 1.97 5.52
C LEU A 141 2.92 1.61 4.08
N ARG A 142 3.11 2.55 3.14
CA ARG A 142 2.87 2.32 1.71
C ARG A 142 3.77 1.23 1.15
N GLN A 143 5.07 1.27 1.46
CA GLN A 143 6.03 0.23 1.06
C GLN A 143 5.62 -1.14 1.62
N SER A 144 5.18 -1.20 2.88
CA SER A 144 4.68 -2.43 3.50
C SER A 144 3.43 -2.96 2.81
N GLN A 145 2.47 -2.08 2.47
CA GLN A 145 1.26 -2.45 1.73
C GLN A 145 1.56 -2.96 0.32
N GLU A 146 2.47 -2.31 -0.40
CA GLU A 146 2.90 -2.75 -1.73
C GLU A 146 3.61 -4.11 -1.67
N GLY A 147 4.46 -4.33 -0.66
CA GLY A 147 5.10 -5.61 -0.40
C GLY A 147 4.08 -6.73 -0.11
N LEU A 148 3.14 -6.47 0.80
CA LEU A 148 2.09 -7.42 1.15
C LEU A 148 1.20 -7.76 -0.07
N SER A 149 0.86 -6.76 -0.88
CA SER A 149 0.05 -6.96 -2.09
C SER A 149 0.75 -7.86 -3.12
N ARG A 150 2.06 -7.67 -3.33
CA ARG A 150 2.85 -8.54 -4.23
C ARG A 150 2.91 -9.97 -3.73
N GLU A 151 3.17 -10.17 -2.45
CA GLU A 151 3.19 -11.51 -1.85
C GLU A 151 1.82 -12.18 -1.92
N TYR A 152 0.75 -11.41 -1.68
CA TYR A 152 -0.62 -11.90 -1.82
C TYR A 152 -0.93 -12.35 -3.25
N GLN A 153 -0.63 -11.52 -4.25
CA GLN A 153 -0.83 -11.86 -5.67
C GLN A 153 -0.02 -13.09 -6.09
N ARG A 154 1.21 -13.23 -5.58
CA ARG A 154 2.05 -14.39 -5.85
C ARG A 154 1.48 -15.66 -5.23
N ALA A 155 1.03 -15.60 -3.99
CA ALA A 155 0.38 -16.73 -3.32
C ALA A 155 -0.92 -17.13 -4.03
N GLU A 156 -1.72 -16.16 -4.44
CA GLU A 156 -2.97 -16.38 -5.17
C GLU A 156 -2.73 -17.04 -6.53
N SER A 157 -1.78 -16.52 -7.33
CA SER A 157 -1.42 -17.12 -8.61
C SER A 157 -0.94 -18.57 -8.47
N LEU A 158 -0.12 -18.87 -7.44
CA LEU A 158 0.34 -20.24 -7.19
C LEU A 158 -0.81 -21.18 -6.78
N LEU A 159 -1.76 -20.69 -6.00
CA LEU A 159 -2.95 -21.47 -5.63
C LEU A 159 -3.81 -21.80 -6.86
N LEU A 160 -4.02 -20.80 -7.72
CA LEU A 160 -4.81 -20.95 -8.96
C LEU A 160 -4.12 -21.81 -10.02
N ASN A 161 -2.80 -21.98 -9.96
CA ASN A 161 -2.08 -22.95 -10.79
C ASN A 161 -2.29 -24.41 -10.36
N ILE A 162 -2.83 -24.65 -9.16
CA ILE A 162 -3.02 -26.00 -8.59
C ILE A 162 -4.52 -26.35 -8.53
N LEU A 163 -5.37 -25.37 -8.26
CA LEU A 163 -6.80 -25.55 -8.09
C LEU A 163 -7.58 -24.61 -9.01
N PRO A 164 -8.71 -25.07 -9.58
CA PRO A 164 -9.62 -24.17 -10.27
C PRO A 164 -10.09 -23.03 -9.37
N ALA A 165 -10.31 -21.84 -9.93
CA ALA A 165 -10.62 -20.64 -9.14
C ALA A 165 -11.80 -20.79 -8.19
N SER A 166 -12.90 -21.42 -8.64
CA SER A 166 -14.07 -21.66 -7.81
C SER A 166 -13.80 -22.60 -6.64
N ILE A 167 -12.91 -23.57 -6.81
CA ILE A 167 -12.48 -24.51 -5.77
C ILE A 167 -11.52 -23.83 -4.79
N ALA A 168 -10.62 -22.99 -5.29
CA ALA A 168 -9.69 -22.21 -4.47
C ALA A 168 -10.44 -21.24 -3.53
N GLU A 169 -11.47 -20.54 -4.00
CA GLU A 169 -12.27 -19.64 -3.18
C GLU A 169 -13.03 -20.36 -2.06
N ARG A 170 -13.65 -21.51 -2.37
CA ARG A 170 -14.32 -22.34 -1.36
C ARG A 170 -13.33 -22.89 -0.32
N LEU A 171 -12.13 -23.26 -0.75
CA LEU A 171 -11.08 -23.73 0.15
C LEU A 171 -10.59 -22.60 1.08
N LYS A 172 -10.46 -21.36 0.57
CA LYS A 172 -10.14 -20.17 1.39
C LYS A 172 -11.21 -19.89 2.45
N ALA A 173 -12.46 -20.26 2.17
CA ALA A 173 -13.59 -20.17 3.10
C ALA A 173 -13.69 -21.35 4.10
N ASP A 174 -12.69 -22.25 4.13
CA ASP A 174 -12.66 -23.46 4.97
C ASP A 174 -13.86 -24.40 4.72
N GLU A 175 -14.41 -24.37 3.50
CA GLU A 175 -15.49 -25.28 3.09
C GLU A 175 -14.97 -26.68 2.77
N GLN A 176 -15.74 -27.69 3.14
CA GLN A 176 -15.51 -29.06 2.67
C GLN A 176 -15.97 -29.19 1.21
N ILE A 177 -15.03 -29.45 0.31
CA ILE A 177 -15.29 -29.58 -1.12
C ILE A 177 -15.47 -31.06 -1.47
N ALA A 178 -16.72 -31.46 -1.65
CA ALA A 178 -17.12 -32.78 -2.11
C ALA A 178 -18.43 -32.64 -2.91
N ASP A 179 -18.29 -32.50 -4.22
CA ASP A 179 -19.39 -32.20 -5.13
C ASP A 179 -19.75 -33.42 -5.98
N ASN A 180 -21.05 -33.70 -6.09
CA ASN A 180 -21.56 -34.72 -6.99
C ASN A 180 -21.92 -34.08 -8.32
N HIS A 181 -21.40 -34.62 -9.41
CA HIS A 181 -21.72 -34.14 -10.75
C HIS A 181 -22.40 -35.25 -11.54
N ALA A 182 -23.61 -34.99 -12.00
CA ALA A 182 -24.46 -35.99 -12.65
C ALA A 182 -23.94 -36.38 -14.04
N GLU A 183 -23.42 -35.43 -14.80
CA GLU A 183 -22.93 -35.64 -16.16
C GLU A 183 -21.64 -34.87 -16.40
N VAL A 184 -20.56 -35.61 -16.61
CA VAL A 184 -19.26 -35.10 -17.06
C VAL A 184 -18.72 -36.03 -18.13
N SER A 185 -17.72 -35.58 -18.88
CA SER A 185 -16.92 -36.45 -19.75
C SER A 185 -15.49 -36.49 -19.24
N VAL A 186 -14.92 -37.68 -19.14
CA VAL A 186 -13.55 -37.93 -18.67
C VAL A 186 -12.73 -38.54 -19.81
N LEU A 187 -11.55 -37.97 -20.04
CA LEU A 187 -10.57 -38.42 -21.03
C LEU A 187 -9.31 -38.89 -20.31
N PHE A 188 -8.82 -40.06 -20.72
CA PHE A 188 -7.46 -40.52 -20.43
C PHE A 188 -6.68 -40.60 -21.74
N ALA A 189 -5.45 -40.08 -21.76
CA ALA A 189 -4.54 -40.18 -22.89
C ALA A 189 -3.14 -40.61 -22.44
N ASP A 190 -2.61 -41.66 -23.06
CA ASP A 190 -1.39 -42.37 -22.67
C ASP A 190 -0.42 -42.50 -23.84
N ILE A 191 0.89 -42.42 -23.58
CA ILE A 191 1.91 -42.54 -24.62
C ILE A 191 2.20 -44.02 -24.92
N VAL A 192 2.02 -44.40 -26.18
CA VAL A 192 2.29 -45.78 -26.61
C VAL A 192 3.77 -46.13 -26.44
N GLY A 193 4.02 -47.22 -25.70
CA GLY A 193 5.35 -47.80 -25.51
C GLY A 193 6.29 -46.93 -24.68
N PHE A 194 5.75 -46.03 -23.84
CA PHE A 194 6.57 -45.05 -23.12
C PHE A 194 7.70 -45.68 -22.31
N THR A 195 7.39 -46.69 -21.48
CA THR A 195 8.38 -47.31 -20.60
C THR A 195 9.56 -47.91 -21.36
N GLU A 196 9.32 -48.55 -22.49
CA GLU A 196 10.38 -49.15 -23.32
C GLU A 196 11.22 -48.06 -23.99
N ARG A 197 10.58 -47.06 -24.60
CA ARG A 197 11.24 -45.96 -25.30
C ARG A 197 12.04 -45.05 -24.35
N ALA A 198 11.55 -44.83 -23.13
CA ALA A 198 12.25 -44.05 -22.11
C ALA A 198 13.60 -44.69 -21.73
N ARG A 199 13.67 -46.03 -21.73
CA ARG A 199 14.92 -46.76 -21.44
C ARG A 199 15.97 -46.59 -22.55
N SER A 200 15.57 -46.31 -23.79
CA SER A 200 16.48 -46.22 -24.93
C SER A 200 17.05 -44.82 -25.19
N VAL A 201 16.42 -43.75 -24.69
CA VAL A 201 16.85 -42.35 -24.98
C VAL A 201 17.37 -41.56 -23.79
N GLY A 202 17.28 -42.12 -22.57
CA GLY A 202 17.77 -41.46 -21.35
C GLY A 202 16.81 -40.43 -20.77
N ALA A 203 17.15 -39.91 -19.58
CA ALA A 203 16.24 -39.11 -18.76
C ALA A 203 15.91 -37.74 -19.37
N GLU A 204 16.88 -37.05 -19.95
CA GLU A 204 16.69 -35.70 -20.51
C GLU A 204 15.70 -35.70 -21.67
N THR A 205 15.91 -36.57 -22.66
CA THR A 205 14.99 -36.71 -23.80
C THR A 205 13.61 -37.22 -23.36
N THR A 206 13.55 -38.13 -22.39
CA THR A 206 12.28 -38.61 -21.83
C THR A 206 11.49 -37.46 -21.18
N LEU A 207 12.14 -36.63 -20.37
CA LEU A 207 11.52 -35.47 -19.74
C LEU A 207 11.09 -34.42 -20.77
N ALA A 208 11.87 -34.20 -21.83
CA ALA A 208 11.49 -33.29 -22.90
C ALA A 208 10.19 -33.73 -23.61
N ILE A 209 10.04 -35.02 -23.88
CA ILE A 209 8.83 -35.59 -24.49
C ILE A 209 7.61 -35.49 -23.56
N LEU A 210 7.77 -35.82 -22.27
CA LEU A 210 6.71 -35.63 -21.28
C LEU A 210 6.27 -34.16 -21.19
N ASN A 211 7.23 -33.25 -21.12
CA ASN A 211 6.94 -31.81 -21.05
C ASN A 211 6.22 -31.32 -22.32
N TYR A 212 6.62 -31.80 -23.50
CA TYR A 212 5.94 -31.48 -24.75
C TYR A 212 4.48 -31.98 -24.74
N PHE A 213 4.26 -33.24 -24.35
CA PHE A 213 2.92 -33.83 -24.26
C PHE A 213 2.02 -33.09 -23.27
N PHE A 214 2.50 -32.85 -22.05
CA PHE A 214 1.70 -32.18 -21.02
C PHE A 214 1.43 -30.71 -21.35
N LYS A 215 2.38 -30.00 -21.97
CA LYS A 215 2.14 -28.64 -22.46
C LYS A 215 1.07 -28.60 -23.56
N ALA A 216 1.07 -29.56 -24.48
CA ALA A 216 0.02 -29.67 -25.49
C ALA A 216 -1.34 -29.91 -24.82
N ALA A 217 -1.38 -30.77 -23.80
CA ALA A 217 -2.58 -31.03 -23.03
C ALA A 217 -3.08 -29.79 -22.27
N ASP A 218 -2.18 -28.99 -21.68
CA ASP A 218 -2.50 -27.75 -20.97
C ASP A 218 -3.10 -26.69 -21.90
N LEU A 219 -2.43 -26.42 -23.04
CA LEU A 219 -2.89 -25.46 -24.03
C LEU A 219 -4.27 -25.82 -24.60
N LEU A 220 -4.54 -27.11 -24.81
CA LEU A 220 -5.84 -27.57 -25.27
C LEU A 220 -6.91 -27.51 -24.16
N SER A 221 -6.51 -27.64 -22.90
CA SER A 221 -7.43 -27.55 -21.75
C SER A 221 -7.98 -26.13 -21.66
N GLU A 222 -7.10 -25.13 -21.77
CA GLU A 222 -7.49 -23.72 -21.88
C GLU A 222 -8.36 -23.45 -23.11
N ARG A 223 -7.97 -23.94 -24.29
CA ARG A 223 -8.69 -23.69 -25.55
C ARG A 223 -10.10 -24.24 -25.55
N TYR A 224 -10.29 -25.46 -25.04
CA TYR A 224 -11.58 -26.15 -25.08
C TYR A 224 -12.39 -25.96 -23.80
N GLY A 225 -11.87 -25.26 -22.79
CA GLY A 225 -12.54 -25.12 -21.48
C GLY A 225 -12.67 -26.45 -20.76
N CYS A 226 -11.64 -27.28 -20.86
CA CYS A 226 -11.50 -28.55 -20.15
C CYS A 226 -10.52 -28.35 -18.97
N GLU A 227 -10.62 -29.23 -17.97
CA GLU A 227 -9.76 -29.17 -16.78
C GLU A 227 -8.80 -30.36 -16.77
N LYS A 228 -7.50 -30.10 -16.64
CA LYS A 228 -6.49 -31.16 -16.47
C LYS A 228 -6.41 -31.52 -14.98
N ILE A 229 -6.93 -32.70 -14.62
CA ILE A 229 -7.00 -33.13 -13.22
C ILE A 229 -5.62 -33.54 -12.70
N LYS A 230 -4.94 -34.45 -13.42
CA LYS A 230 -3.63 -34.96 -13.00
C LYS A 230 -2.91 -35.69 -14.12
N THR A 231 -1.63 -35.87 -13.90
CA THR A 231 -0.76 -36.78 -14.67
C THR A 231 -0.49 -38.04 -13.86
N ILE A 232 -0.54 -39.20 -14.51
CA ILE A 232 -0.28 -40.52 -13.90
C ILE A 232 0.79 -41.21 -14.74
N GLY A 233 2.06 -41.05 -14.37
CA GLY A 233 3.16 -41.48 -15.22
C GLY A 233 3.18 -40.69 -16.53
N ASP A 234 3.06 -41.38 -17.65
CA ASP A 234 2.96 -40.83 -19.01
C ASP A 234 1.51 -40.63 -19.50
N CYS A 235 0.54 -40.88 -18.62
CA CYS A 235 -0.87 -40.66 -18.90
C CYS A 235 -1.36 -39.31 -18.34
N VAL A 236 -2.28 -38.66 -19.06
CA VAL A 236 -2.98 -37.45 -18.61
C VAL A 236 -4.48 -37.73 -18.46
N MET A 237 -5.05 -37.19 -17.38
CA MET A 237 -6.49 -37.23 -17.10
C MET A 237 -7.08 -35.83 -17.25
N VAL A 238 -8.08 -35.70 -18.12
CA VAL A 238 -8.74 -34.43 -18.45
C VAL A 238 -10.25 -34.62 -18.32
N VAL A 239 -10.95 -33.60 -17.85
CA VAL A 239 -12.40 -33.63 -17.69
C VAL A 239 -13.03 -32.41 -18.36
N ALA A 240 -14.25 -32.58 -18.86
CA ALA A 240 -15.13 -31.49 -19.25
C ALA A 240 -16.47 -31.61 -18.52
N GLY A 241 -17.07 -30.46 -18.20
CA GLY A 241 -18.24 -30.39 -17.30
C GLY A 241 -17.88 -30.10 -15.85
N LEU A 242 -16.61 -29.81 -15.56
CA LEU A 242 -16.10 -29.42 -14.24
C LEU A 242 -15.06 -28.30 -14.35
N PRO A 243 -14.90 -27.48 -13.30
CA PRO A 243 -15.80 -27.35 -12.15
C PRO A 243 -17.15 -26.70 -12.54
N ALA A 244 -17.20 -26.02 -13.69
CA ALA A 244 -18.43 -25.48 -14.25
C ALA A 244 -19.10 -26.51 -15.17
N ALA A 245 -20.39 -26.76 -14.93
CA ALA A 245 -21.20 -27.59 -15.81
C ALA A 245 -21.32 -26.98 -17.21
N ARG A 246 -21.32 -27.83 -18.23
CA ARG A 246 -21.51 -27.45 -19.63
C ARG A 246 -22.24 -28.58 -20.36
N SER A 247 -23.07 -28.25 -21.34
CA SER A 247 -23.87 -29.25 -22.07
C SER A 247 -23.09 -29.95 -23.18
N ASP A 248 -22.06 -29.30 -23.72
CA ASP A 248 -21.22 -29.79 -24.82
C ASP A 248 -19.96 -30.52 -24.32
N HIS A 249 -19.96 -31.01 -23.07
CA HIS A 249 -18.78 -31.59 -22.43
C HIS A 249 -18.18 -32.79 -23.19
N ALA A 250 -19.03 -33.63 -23.80
CA ALA A 250 -18.58 -34.74 -24.65
C ALA A 250 -17.93 -34.24 -25.96
N GLU A 251 -18.54 -33.26 -26.63
CA GLU A 251 -18.04 -32.68 -27.88
C GLU A 251 -16.72 -31.93 -27.67
N ALA A 252 -16.61 -31.17 -26.57
CA ALA A 252 -15.40 -30.47 -26.19
C ALA A 252 -14.22 -31.45 -26.03
N LEU A 253 -14.43 -32.59 -25.34
CA LEU A 253 -13.39 -33.60 -25.21
C LEU A 253 -13.12 -34.38 -26.49
N ALA A 254 -14.11 -34.58 -27.35
CA ALA A 254 -13.89 -35.20 -28.67
C ALA A 254 -13.00 -34.32 -29.55
N HIS A 255 -13.27 -33.02 -29.64
CA HIS A 255 -12.40 -32.06 -30.34
C HIS A 255 -11.01 -31.96 -29.71
N TYR A 256 -10.95 -31.89 -28.38
CA TYR A 256 -9.70 -31.92 -27.62
C TYR A 256 -8.86 -33.15 -27.98
N ALA A 257 -9.45 -34.34 -28.00
CA ALA A 257 -8.76 -35.59 -28.29
C ALA A 257 -8.18 -35.63 -29.71
N LEU A 258 -8.97 -35.18 -30.70
CA LEU A 258 -8.56 -35.11 -32.10
C LEU A 258 -7.35 -34.17 -32.28
N GLU A 259 -7.41 -32.97 -31.69
CA GLU A 259 -6.32 -32.00 -31.77
C GLU A 259 -5.10 -32.41 -30.93
N LEU A 260 -5.28 -33.03 -29.77
CA LEU A 260 -4.18 -33.55 -28.95
C LEU A 260 -3.39 -34.61 -29.73
N ARG A 261 -4.08 -35.59 -30.32
CA ARG A 261 -3.45 -36.63 -31.15
C ARG A 261 -2.70 -36.02 -32.33
N LYS A 262 -3.28 -35.02 -32.99
CA LYS A 262 -2.65 -34.31 -34.13
C LYS A 262 -1.42 -33.50 -33.70
N ALA A 263 -1.48 -32.84 -32.55
CA ALA A 263 -0.38 -32.06 -32.00
C ALA A 263 0.82 -32.95 -31.70
N VAL A 264 0.60 -34.07 -30.99
CA VAL A 264 1.69 -34.95 -30.57
C VAL A 264 2.36 -35.71 -31.69
N LYS A 265 1.62 -36.04 -32.76
CA LYS A 265 2.13 -36.78 -33.92
C LYS A 265 3.26 -36.04 -34.66
N ARG A 266 3.43 -34.74 -34.40
CA ARG A 266 4.52 -33.91 -34.95
C ARG A 266 5.89 -34.24 -34.35
N GLU A 267 5.91 -34.82 -33.15
CA GLU A 267 7.15 -35.17 -32.45
C GLU A 267 7.52 -36.64 -32.57
N ARG A 268 8.81 -36.92 -32.36
CA ARG A 268 9.36 -38.27 -32.35
C ARG A 268 9.97 -38.60 -31.00
N PHE A 269 9.79 -39.84 -30.56
CA PHE A 269 10.37 -40.37 -29.34
C PHE A 269 11.06 -41.71 -29.64
N ALA A 270 12.34 -41.84 -29.32
CA ALA A 270 13.17 -42.97 -29.73
C ALA A 270 13.13 -43.26 -31.26
N GLY A 271 13.12 -42.21 -32.09
CA GLY A 271 13.13 -42.33 -33.56
C GLY A 271 11.76 -42.61 -34.21
N GLU A 272 10.75 -43.02 -33.44
CA GLU A 272 9.39 -43.25 -33.92
C GLU A 272 8.45 -42.05 -33.68
N PRO A 273 7.42 -41.85 -34.51
CA PRO A 273 6.35 -40.88 -34.22
C PRO A 273 5.73 -41.12 -32.84
N LEU A 274 5.43 -40.05 -32.12
CA LEU A 274 4.68 -40.14 -30.88
C LEU A 274 3.22 -40.52 -31.21
N ARG A 275 2.72 -41.56 -30.54
CA ARG A 275 1.37 -42.10 -30.72
C ARG A 275 0.70 -42.18 -29.37
N LEU A 276 -0.60 -41.90 -29.33
CA LEU A 276 -1.40 -41.96 -28.11
C LEU A 276 -2.42 -43.07 -28.19
N ARG A 277 -2.83 -43.56 -27.02
CA ARG A 277 -4.10 -44.24 -26.80
C ARG A 277 -5.01 -43.30 -26.04
N ILE A 278 -6.19 -42.99 -26.58
CA ILE A 278 -7.13 -42.08 -25.92
C ILE A 278 -8.44 -42.82 -25.66
N GLY A 279 -8.96 -42.70 -24.44
CA GLY A 279 -10.26 -43.23 -24.04
C GLY A 279 -11.13 -42.15 -23.42
N ILE A 280 -12.39 -42.08 -23.83
CA ILE A 280 -13.38 -41.12 -23.33
C ILE A 280 -14.62 -41.85 -22.83
N HIS A 281 -15.08 -41.50 -21.63
CA HIS A 281 -16.35 -41.97 -21.09
C HIS A 281 -17.10 -40.83 -20.40
N SER A 282 -18.43 -40.90 -20.44
CA SER A 282 -19.32 -39.88 -19.87
C SER A 282 -20.26 -40.50 -18.86
N GLY A 283 -20.46 -39.83 -17.73
CA GLY A 283 -21.32 -40.29 -16.65
C GLY A 283 -21.10 -39.52 -15.34
N PRO A 284 -21.70 -39.98 -14.24
CA PRO A 284 -21.64 -39.31 -12.96
C PRO A 284 -20.29 -39.51 -12.26
N ILE A 285 -19.83 -38.47 -11.56
CA ILE A 285 -18.63 -38.52 -10.73
C ILE A 285 -18.86 -37.84 -9.38
N VAL A 286 -17.92 -38.09 -8.46
CA VAL A 286 -17.70 -37.29 -7.27
C VAL A 286 -16.39 -36.54 -7.46
N ALA A 287 -16.40 -35.22 -7.30
CA ALA A 287 -15.22 -34.37 -7.32
C ALA A 287 -14.96 -33.80 -5.93
N GLY A 288 -13.72 -33.55 -5.57
CA GLY A 288 -13.43 -33.02 -4.24
C GLY A 288 -11.97 -32.73 -4.01
N VAL A 289 -11.69 -32.00 -2.93
CA VAL A 289 -10.33 -31.68 -2.50
C VAL A 289 -9.94 -32.61 -1.36
N ILE A 290 -8.84 -33.33 -1.54
CA ILE A 290 -8.24 -34.19 -0.51
C ILE A 290 -6.89 -33.65 -0.04
N GLY A 291 -6.52 -34.03 1.19
CA GLY A 291 -5.22 -33.72 1.78
C GLY A 291 -5.22 -32.43 2.63
N LYS A 292 -4.48 -32.46 3.74
CA LYS A 292 -4.37 -31.32 4.68
C LYS A 292 -3.17 -30.40 4.40
N ARG A 293 -2.13 -30.93 3.75
CA ARG A 293 -0.88 -30.19 3.44
C ARG A 293 -0.58 -30.09 1.94
N ARG A 294 -1.07 -31.06 1.17
CA ARG A 294 -0.97 -31.11 -0.29
C ARG A 294 -2.38 -31.29 -0.80
N PHE A 295 -3.08 -30.18 -1.00
CA PHE A 295 -4.42 -30.19 -1.56
C PHE A 295 -4.35 -30.73 -2.98
N ALA A 296 -5.21 -31.69 -3.29
CA ALA A 296 -5.40 -32.20 -4.64
C ALA A 296 -6.89 -32.23 -4.94
N TYR A 297 -7.31 -31.51 -5.97
CA TYR A 297 -8.64 -31.65 -6.55
C TYR A 297 -8.64 -32.87 -7.47
N ASP A 298 -9.52 -33.82 -7.20
CA ASP A 298 -9.51 -35.11 -7.88
C ASP A 298 -10.94 -35.63 -8.07
N LEU A 299 -11.08 -36.64 -8.94
CA LEU A 299 -12.36 -37.24 -9.31
C LEU A 299 -12.38 -38.73 -8.93
N TRP A 300 -13.53 -39.17 -8.44
CA TRP A 300 -13.81 -40.56 -8.10
C TRP A 300 -15.13 -41.01 -8.71
N GLY A 301 -15.23 -42.31 -8.96
CA GLY A 301 -16.45 -42.94 -9.47
C GLY A 301 -16.17 -44.02 -10.51
N GLU A 302 -17.21 -44.78 -10.85
CA GLU A 302 -17.14 -45.79 -11.90
C GLU A 302 -16.79 -45.16 -13.25
N THR A 303 -17.28 -43.95 -13.54
CA THR A 303 -17.00 -43.24 -14.78
C THR A 303 -15.51 -43.01 -15.01
N VAL A 304 -14.74 -42.64 -13.96
CA VAL A 304 -13.29 -42.44 -14.05
C VAL A 304 -12.59 -43.78 -14.37
N ASN A 305 -12.99 -44.85 -13.66
CA ASN A 305 -12.41 -46.18 -13.85
C ASN A 305 -12.71 -46.75 -15.25
N LEU A 306 -13.92 -46.55 -15.76
CA LEU A 306 -14.31 -47.02 -17.09
C LEU A 306 -13.59 -46.22 -18.20
N ALA A 307 -13.43 -44.90 -18.06
CA ALA A 307 -12.64 -44.09 -19.00
C ALA A 307 -11.20 -44.61 -19.13
N ALA A 308 -10.54 -44.91 -18.01
CA ALA A 308 -9.18 -45.47 -18.00
C ALA A 308 -9.11 -46.86 -18.66
N ARG A 309 -10.12 -47.72 -18.43
CA ARG A 309 -10.19 -49.05 -19.08
C ARG A 309 -10.41 -48.95 -20.58
N ILE A 310 -11.25 -48.02 -21.03
CA ILE A 310 -11.46 -47.75 -22.45
C ILE A 310 -10.15 -47.29 -23.10
N GLN A 311 -9.42 -46.37 -22.47
CA GLN A 311 -8.11 -45.92 -22.94
C GLN A 311 -7.12 -47.09 -23.05
N THR A 312 -7.03 -47.92 -22.00
CA THR A 312 -6.11 -49.07 -21.98
C THR A 312 -6.42 -50.07 -23.10
N SER A 313 -7.71 -50.23 -23.45
CA SER A 313 -8.12 -51.11 -24.53
C SER A 313 -7.79 -50.60 -25.92
N ALA A 314 -7.60 -49.28 -26.09
CA ALA A 314 -7.41 -48.63 -27.39
C ALA A 314 -6.13 -49.07 -28.11
N GLU A 315 -6.20 -49.15 -29.43
CA GLU A 315 -5.03 -49.36 -30.29
C GLU A 315 -4.18 -48.08 -30.38
N PRO A 316 -2.89 -48.19 -30.76
CA PRO A 316 -2.05 -47.03 -31.03
C PRO A 316 -2.66 -46.06 -32.06
N ASP A 317 -2.67 -44.76 -31.76
CA ASP A 317 -3.27 -43.68 -32.56
C ASP A 317 -4.82 -43.69 -32.59
N GLU A 318 -5.46 -44.55 -31.79
CA GLU A 318 -6.91 -44.67 -31.68
C GLU A 318 -7.49 -43.80 -30.56
N ILE A 319 -8.64 -43.20 -30.86
CA ILE A 319 -9.51 -42.54 -29.89
C ILE A 319 -10.75 -43.43 -29.73
N ARG A 320 -10.90 -44.06 -28.57
CA ARG A 320 -12.08 -44.85 -28.23
C ARG A 320 -13.01 -44.07 -27.31
N ILE A 321 -14.29 -44.17 -27.59
CA ILE A 321 -15.35 -43.57 -26.77
C ILE A 321 -16.36 -44.63 -26.35
N SER A 322 -16.92 -44.46 -25.16
CA SER A 322 -18.03 -45.30 -24.70
C SER A 322 -19.33 -45.03 -25.47
N ASP A 323 -20.27 -45.98 -25.41
CA ASP A 323 -21.62 -45.75 -25.93
C ASP A 323 -22.35 -44.56 -25.28
N ALA A 324 -22.10 -44.32 -23.98
CA ALA A 324 -22.64 -43.17 -23.26
C ALA A 324 -22.12 -41.85 -23.84
N THR A 325 -20.82 -41.76 -24.11
CA THR A 325 -20.21 -40.58 -24.74
C THR A 325 -20.72 -40.39 -26.16
N HIS A 326 -20.81 -41.47 -26.95
CA HIS A 326 -21.31 -41.41 -28.33
C HIS A 326 -22.72 -40.82 -28.42
N LYS A 327 -23.62 -41.18 -27.49
CA LYS A 327 -24.99 -40.62 -27.42
C LYS A 327 -25.04 -39.11 -27.13
N LEU A 328 -23.99 -38.57 -26.54
CA LEU A 328 -23.86 -37.14 -26.22
C LEU A 328 -23.14 -36.35 -27.32
N LEU A 329 -22.59 -37.01 -28.34
CA LEU A 329 -21.99 -36.33 -29.46
C LEU A 329 -23.06 -35.90 -30.46
N GLY A 330 -22.96 -34.67 -30.95
CA GLY A 330 -23.79 -34.16 -32.03
C GLY A 330 -23.53 -34.83 -33.37
N PRO A 331 -24.37 -34.54 -34.38
CA PRO A 331 -24.34 -35.19 -35.70
C PRO A 331 -23.06 -34.93 -36.50
N ASN A 332 -22.23 -33.98 -36.08
CA ASN A 332 -20.97 -33.64 -36.74
C ASN A 332 -19.86 -34.66 -36.46
N PHE A 333 -20.05 -35.57 -35.49
CA PHE A 333 -19.08 -36.62 -35.19
C PHE A 333 -19.52 -37.93 -35.85
N THR A 334 -18.78 -38.34 -36.88
CA THR A 334 -18.91 -39.71 -37.39
C THR A 334 -18.14 -40.64 -36.46
N CYS A 335 -18.75 -41.72 -36.00
CA CYS A 335 -18.10 -42.70 -35.11
C CYS A 335 -18.28 -44.11 -35.66
N ASP A 336 -17.20 -44.89 -35.70
CA ASP A 336 -17.22 -46.27 -36.19
C ASP A 336 -17.53 -47.22 -35.03
N PRO A 337 -18.55 -48.09 -35.12
CA PRO A 337 -18.85 -49.05 -34.06
C PRO A 337 -17.72 -50.09 -33.94
N LEU A 338 -17.33 -50.40 -32.71
CA LEU A 338 -16.39 -51.48 -32.40
C LEU A 338 -17.14 -52.70 -31.87
N ALA A 339 -16.54 -53.88 -32.03
CA ALA A 339 -17.06 -55.11 -31.44
C ALA A 339 -17.09 -54.98 -29.90
N GLU A 340 -18.13 -55.52 -29.27
CA GLU A 340 -18.23 -55.53 -27.81
C GLU A 340 -17.03 -56.27 -27.22
N THR A 341 -16.31 -55.58 -26.34
CA THR A 341 -15.10 -56.09 -25.72
C THR A 341 -15.33 -56.26 -24.23
N GLU A 342 -14.85 -57.35 -23.67
CA GLU A 342 -14.89 -57.58 -22.23
C GLU A 342 -13.79 -56.76 -21.54
N LEU A 343 -14.20 -55.76 -20.76
CA LEU A 343 -13.29 -54.96 -19.94
C LEU A 343 -13.25 -55.54 -18.53
N ARG A 344 -12.05 -55.79 -18.03
CA ARG A 344 -11.81 -56.39 -16.71
C ARG A 344 -12.58 -55.64 -15.62
N GLY A 345 -13.53 -56.31 -14.98
CA GLY A 345 -14.33 -55.77 -13.87
C GLY A 345 -15.42 -54.78 -14.28
N THR A 346 -15.74 -54.63 -15.57
CA THR A 346 -16.94 -53.92 -16.07
C THR A 346 -17.88 -54.88 -16.80
N GLY A 347 -17.34 -55.90 -17.46
CA GLY A 347 -18.10 -56.80 -18.32
C GLY A 347 -17.99 -56.37 -19.79
N ARG A 348 -18.97 -56.77 -20.62
CA ARG A 348 -18.99 -56.40 -22.05
C ARG A 348 -19.41 -54.96 -22.23
N VAL A 349 -18.56 -54.19 -22.91
CA VAL A 349 -18.78 -52.77 -23.16
C VAL A 349 -18.81 -52.52 -24.66
N ARG A 350 -19.86 -51.81 -25.10
CA ARG A 350 -19.95 -51.28 -26.45
C ARG A 350 -19.16 -49.98 -26.54
N MET A 351 -18.30 -49.91 -27.53
CA MET A 351 -17.41 -48.77 -27.75
C MET A 351 -17.47 -48.35 -29.21
N TRP A 352 -17.04 -47.12 -29.45
CA TRP A 352 -16.96 -46.52 -30.76
C TRP A 352 -15.56 -45.96 -30.97
N ARG A 353 -15.09 -45.96 -32.20
CA ARG A 353 -13.86 -45.28 -32.61
C ARG A 353 -14.23 -43.91 -33.17
N LEU A 354 -13.52 -42.89 -32.71
CA LEU A 354 -13.58 -41.56 -33.32
C LEU A 354 -12.54 -41.49 -34.45
N PRO A 355 -12.95 -41.47 -35.72
CA PRO A 355 -12.06 -41.38 -36.88
C PRO A 355 -11.38 -40.02 -36.94
N ALA A 356 -10.30 -39.96 -37.72
CA ALA A 356 -9.41 -38.81 -37.81
C ALA A 356 -9.89 -37.68 -38.68
#